data_AF-A0A951H9Y7-F1
#
_entry.id   AF-A0A951H9Y7-F1
#
_cell.length_a   1.000
_cell.length_b   1.000
_cell.length_c   1.000
_cell.angle_alpha   90.00
_cell.angle_beta   90.00
_cell.angle_gamma   90.00
#
_symmetry.space_group_name_H-M   'P 1'
#
loop_
_entity.id
_entity.type
_entity.pdbx_description
1 polymer ?
#
loop_
_entity_poly.entity_id
_entity_poly.type
_entity_poly.pdbx_seq_one_letter_code
_entity_poly.pdbx_strand_id
1 'polypeptide(L)'
;MNPYRYVPLGDDVYVDQWGQPPTRPDRLATVLVSCVALLVLFYGGYALFAKTRANEQRTTCVSNLKEISLGLMQYAQDNDERLPPVDAAFYTRDEKGDSSGPTAYGWAGAITPYIFNYGAYYHCPAANHKLQENLLNLTFIDYWFNDNMATIQQSSLASPRTLLMLGEGNDGVEVTDPSYSLGELPSDWLSDQSKPPYRHLGGANYAFADGHVAWLRPVHAPGDFLAQDTLQDYTLQVTTNPVPHRRPPHPAGQRTTHSSAWLSQRKDTKSE
;
A
#
# COMPACT_ATOMS: atom_id res chain seq x y z
N MET A 1 -16.92 -62.19 2.10
CA MET A 1 -18.15 -62.44 2.89
C MET A 1 -18.75 -61.08 3.23
N ASN A 2 -20.02 -60.88 2.88
CA ASN A 2 -20.72 -59.61 3.15
C ASN A 2 -21.10 -59.57 4.65
N PRO A 3 -20.61 -58.61 5.45
CA PRO A 3 -20.84 -58.57 6.90
C PRO A 3 -22.30 -58.26 7.31
N TYR A 4 -23.20 -58.03 6.34
CA TYR A 4 -24.61 -57.68 6.57
C TYR A 4 -25.60 -58.85 6.32
N ARG A 5 -25.17 -60.11 6.52
CA ARG A 5 -26.05 -61.27 6.30
C ARG A 5 -26.89 -61.54 7.56
N TYR A 6 -28.15 -61.12 7.54
CA TYR A 6 -29.10 -61.40 8.61
C TYR A 6 -29.62 -62.84 8.54
N VAL A 7 -29.81 -63.48 9.69
CA VAL A 7 -30.29 -64.87 9.84
C VAL A 7 -31.67 -64.85 10.51
N PRO A 8 -32.65 -65.64 10.03
CA PRO A 8 -33.98 -65.70 10.63
C PRO A 8 -33.96 -66.37 12.01
N LEU A 9 -34.72 -65.82 12.96
CA LEU A 9 -34.87 -66.25 14.34
C LEU A 9 -36.36 -66.43 14.69
N GLY A 10 -37.09 -67.17 13.85
CA GLY A 10 -38.54 -67.36 13.93
C GLY A 10 -39.28 -66.80 12.71
N ASP A 11 -40.61 -66.87 12.71
CA ASP A 11 -41.43 -66.64 11.50
C ASP A 11 -41.32 -65.22 10.92
N ASP A 12 -40.84 -64.22 11.69
CA ASP A 12 -40.72 -62.83 11.21
C ASP A 12 -39.55 -62.01 11.82
N VAL A 13 -38.60 -62.63 12.52
CA VAL A 13 -37.50 -61.92 13.20
C VAL A 13 -36.17 -62.22 12.53
N TYR A 14 -35.40 -61.20 12.17
CA TYR A 14 -34.06 -61.33 11.58
C TYR A 14 -33.04 -60.68 12.53
N VAL A 15 -31.89 -61.34 12.74
CA VAL A 15 -30.78 -60.83 13.56
C VAL A 15 -29.46 -60.94 12.81
N ASP A 16 -28.47 -60.13 13.17
CA ASP A 16 -27.12 -60.29 12.67
C ASP A 16 -26.42 -61.53 13.27
N GLN A 17 -25.19 -61.80 12.84
CA GLN A 17 -24.38 -62.93 13.34
C GLN A 17 -24.06 -62.88 14.85
N TRP A 18 -24.41 -61.79 15.54
CA TRP A 18 -24.22 -61.57 16.97
C TRP A 18 -25.55 -61.48 17.74
N GLY A 19 -26.68 -61.79 17.10
CA GLY A 19 -28.00 -61.82 17.72
C GLY A 19 -28.65 -60.45 17.93
N GLN A 20 -28.13 -59.39 17.30
CA GLN A 20 -28.71 -58.05 17.40
C GLN A 20 -29.79 -57.84 16.32
N PRO A 21 -30.95 -57.25 16.66
CA PRO A 21 -31.97 -56.90 15.67
C PRO A 21 -31.46 -55.78 14.74
N PRO A 22 -31.96 -55.68 13.50
CA PRO A 22 -31.59 -54.61 12.58
C PRO A 22 -31.99 -53.25 13.16
N THR A 23 -31.02 -52.51 13.72
CA THR A 23 -31.23 -51.13 14.14
C THR A 23 -31.33 -50.27 12.89
N ARG A 24 -32.51 -49.72 12.61
CA ARG A 24 -32.61 -48.61 11.65
C ARG A 24 -31.68 -47.49 12.16
N PRO A 25 -30.85 -46.87 11.31
CA PRO A 25 -30.06 -45.73 11.75
C PRO A 25 -31.02 -44.74 12.41
N ASP A 26 -30.74 -44.38 13.66
CA ASP A 26 -31.59 -43.48 14.42
C ASP A 26 -31.69 -42.18 13.63
N ARG A 27 -32.87 -41.95 13.04
CA ARG A 27 -33.11 -40.82 12.14
C ARG A 27 -32.87 -39.50 12.88
N LEU A 28 -33.09 -39.47 14.20
CA LEU A 28 -32.80 -38.32 15.04
C LEU A 28 -31.29 -38.13 15.17
N ALA A 29 -30.53 -39.19 15.43
CA ALA A 29 -29.07 -39.12 15.50
C ALA A 29 -28.44 -38.60 14.20
N THR A 30 -28.89 -39.09 13.03
CA THR A 30 -28.38 -38.62 11.72
C THR A 30 -28.72 -37.15 11.45
N VAL A 31 -29.94 -36.72 11.79
CA VAL A 31 -30.36 -35.32 11.64
C VAL A 31 -29.53 -34.42 12.57
N LEU A 32 -29.33 -34.83 13.82
CA LEU A 32 -28.53 -34.07 14.80
C LEU A 32 -27.09 -33.90 14.36
N VAL A 33 -26.42 -34.98 13.91
CA VAL A 33 -25.04 -34.91 13.41
C VAL A 33 -24.95 -33.98 12.20
N SER A 34 -25.95 -34.02 11.31
CA SER A 34 -26.01 -33.14 10.14
C SER A 34 -26.22 -31.67 10.53
N CYS A 35 -27.11 -31.38 11.49
CA CYS A 35 -27.30 -30.02 12.02
C CYS A 35 -26.03 -29.48 12.67
N VAL A 36 -25.36 -30.26 13.52
CA VAL A 36 -24.11 -29.86 14.17
C VAL A 36 -23.02 -29.60 13.13
N ALA A 37 -22.86 -30.48 12.14
CA ALA A 37 -21.89 -30.29 11.07
C ALA A 37 -22.13 -28.99 10.28
N LEU A 38 -23.38 -28.68 9.94
CA LEU A 38 -23.74 -27.43 9.26
C LEU A 38 -23.44 -26.19 10.11
N LEU A 39 -23.73 -26.23 11.41
CA LEU A 39 -23.41 -25.12 12.31
C LEU A 39 -21.88 -24.91 12.42
N VAL A 40 -21.10 -25.97 12.55
CA VAL A 40 -19.63 -25.89 12.60
C VAL A 40 -19.08 -25.29 11.30
N LEU A 41 -19.58 -25.70 10.14
CA LEU A 41 -19.16 -25.14 8.84
C LEU A 41 -19.56 -23.67 8.69
N PHE A 42 -20.77 -23.30 9.12
CA PHE A 42 -21.24 -21.92 9.05
C PHE A 42 -20.42 -20.99 9.96
N TYR A 43 -20.28 -21.32 11.24
CA TYR A 43 -19.55 -20.48 12.20
C TYR A 43 -18.04 -20.52 11.98
N GLY A 44 -17.45 -21.71 11.78
CA GLY A 44 -16.01 -21.86 11.56
C GLY A 44 -15.57 -21.32 10.20
N GLY A 45 -16.38 -21.52 9.15
CA GLY A 45 -16.12 -21.00 7.82
C GLY A 45 -16.14 -19.47 7.80
N TYR A 46 -17.14 -18.85 8.43
CA TYR A 46 -17.24 -17.39 8.48
C TYR A 46 -15.99 -16.72 9.08
N ALA A 47 -15.48 -17.23 10.20
CA ALA A 47 -14.27 -16.70 10.83
C ALA A 47 -13.03 -16.84 9.93
N LEU A 48 -12.90 -17.96 9.21
CA LEU A 48 -11.83 -18.15 8.25
C LEU A 48 -11.95 -17.20 7.05
N PHE A 49 -13.15 -17.04 6.48
CA PHE A 49 -13.39 -16.11 5.38
C PHE A 49 -13.11 -14.66 5.78
N ALA A 50 -13.52 -14.25 6.97
CA ALA A 50 -13.23 -12.91 7.49
C ALA A 50 -11.72 -12.65 7.60
N LYS A 51 -10.95 -13.63 8.13
CA LYS A 51 -9.50 -13.53 8.21
C LYS A 51 -8.83 -13.52 6.84
N THR A 52 -9.30 -14.32 5.89
CA THR A 52 -8.79 -14.33 4.51
C THR A 52 -9.03 -13.00 3.81
N ARG A 53 -10.24 -12.43 3.94
CA ARG A 53 -10.58 -11.11 3.38
C ARG A 53 -9.70 -9.99 3.97
N ALA A 54 -9.48 -9.99 5.28
CA ALA A 54 -8.60 -9.01 5.93
C ALA A 54 -7.14 -9.12 5.44
N ASN A 55 -6.66 -10.35 5.20
CA ASN A 55 -5.33 -10.57 4.61
C ASN A 55 -5.23 -10.10 3.16
N GLU A 56 -6.28 -10.33 2.36
CA GLU A 56 -6.36 -9.85 0.97
C GLU A 56 -6.30 -8.32 0.94
N GLN A 57 -7.15 -7.66 1.73
CA GLN A 57 -7.16 -6.19 1.83
C GLN A 57 -5.80 -5.64 2.28
N ARG A 58 -5.15 -6.26 3.27
CA ARG A 58 -3.78 -5.88 3.68
C ARG A 58 -2.79 -6.03 2.52
N THR A 59 -2.87 -7.13 1.78
CA THR A 59 -1.96 -7.39 0.65
C THR A 59 -2.15 -6.36 -0.46
N THR A 60 -3.38 -5.92 -0.69
CA THR A 60 -3.66 -4.79 -1.60
C THR A 60 -3.00 -3.51 -1.12
N CYS A 61 -3.10 -3.16 0.17
CA CYS A 61 -2.43 -1.97 0.71
C CYS A 61 -0.89 -2.04 0.57
N VAL A 62 -0.30 -3.22 0.76
CA VAL A 62 1.13 -3.44 0.49
C VAL A 62 1.47 -3.15 -0.98
N SER A 63 0.66 -3.64 -1.92
CA SER A 63 0.84 -3.35 -3.34
C SER A 63 0.67 -1.86 -3.65
N ASN A 64 -0.35 -1.21 -3.09
CA ASN A 64 -0.59 0.22 -3.26
C ASN A 64 0.61 1.04 -2.77
N LEU A 65 1.12 0.78 -1.57
CA LEU A 65 2.31 1.44 -1.04
C LEU A 65 3.55 1.24 -1.91
N LYS A 66 3.71 0.05 -2.52
CA LYS A 66 4.81 -0.19 -3.47
C LYS A 66 4.67 0.65 -4.73
N GLU A 67 3.47 0.73 -5.31
CA GLU A 67 3.22 1.56 -6.50
C GLU A 67 3.43 3.05 -6.20
N ILE A 68 2.95 3.53 -5.04
CA ILE A 68 3.15 4.92 -4.60
C ILE A 68 4.64 5.20 -4.36
N SER A 69 5.34 4.32 -3.63
CA SER A 69 6.77 4.46 -3.36
C SER A 69 7.58 4.47 -4.65
N LEU A 70 7.23 3.61 -5.60
CA LEU A 70 7.83 3.62 -6.93
C LEU A 70 7.57 4.94 -7.67
N GLY A 71 6.36 5.49 -7.61
CA GLY A 71 6.03 6.79 -8.19
C GLY A 71 6.85 7.93 -7.58
N LEU A 72 7.07 7.93 -6.26
CA LEU A 72 7.94 8.90 -5.57
C LEU A 72 9.40 8.79 -6.03
N MET A 73 9.90 7.57 -6.21
CA MET A 73 11.26 7.35 -6.70
C MET A 73 11.43 7.78 -8.16
N GLN A 74 10.43 7.54 -9.02
CA GLN A 74 10.43 8.03 -10.40
C GLN A 74 10.36 9.56 -10.45
N TYR A 75 9.51 10.18 -9.63
CA TYR A 75 9.49 11.63 -9.48
C TYR A 75 10.87 12.18 -9.11
N ALA A 76 11.54 11.59 -8.12
CA ALA A 76 12.86 12.04 -7.70
C ALA A 76 13.90 11.96 -8.84
N GLN A 77 13.85 10.91 -9.67
CA GLN A 77 14.74 10.76 -10.83
C GLN A 77 14.59 11.92 -11.83
N ASP A 78 13.38 12.43 -12.03
CA ASP A 78 13.09 13.54 -12.95
C ASP A 78 13.28 14.92 -12.32
N ASN A 79 13.44 15.02 -11.00
CA ASN A 79 13.45 16.28 -10.23
C ASN A 79 14.74 16.47 -9.41
N ASP A 80 15.92 16.31 -10.04
CA ASP A 80 17.24 16.50 -9.41
C ASP A 80 17.43 15.70 -8.10
N GLU A 81 16.94 14.44 -8.08
CA GLU A 81 16.93 13.53 -6.92
C GLU A 81 16.08 14.03 -5.73
N ARG A 82 15.20 15.03 -5.91
CA ARG A 82 14.39 15.56 -4.81
C ARG A 82 13.03 14.90 -4.75
N LEU A 83 12.65 14.53 -3.52
CA LEU A 83 11.29 14.10 -3.23
C LEU A 83 10.30 15.27 -3.36
N PRO A 84 9.02 15.01 -3.64
CA PRO A 84 8.05 16.06 -3.91
C PRO A 84 7.82 16.96 -2.68
N PRO A 85 7.42 18.22 -2.90
CA PRO A 85 6.87 19.05 -1.83
C PRO A 85 5.54 18.45 -1.33
N VAL A 86 5.27 18.61 -0.04
CA VAL A 86 4.03 18.13 0.61
C VAL A 86 2.82 18.93 0.19
N ASP A 87 2.93 20.26 0.22
CA ASP A 87 1.86 21.21 -0.03
C ASP A 87 2.30 22.14 -1.18
N ALA A 88 1.95 21.75 -2.40
CA ALA A 88 2.22 22.54 -3.60
C ALA A 88 1.10 22.37 -4.62
N ALA A 89 0.74 23.46 -5.28
CA ALA A 89 -0.16 23.45 -6.43
C ALA A 89 0.64 23.27 -7.73
N PHE A 90 0.26 22.28 -8.53
CA PHE A 90 0.86 22.01 -9.85
C PHE A 90 -0.06 22.51 -10.95
N TYR A 91 0.50 23.14 -11.98
CA TYR A 91 -0.25 23.73 -13.08
C TYR A 91 0.23 23.16 -14.41
N THR A 92 -0.69 22.76 -15.28
CA THR A 92 -0.38 22.65 -16.71
C THR A 92 -0.67 23.98 -17.37
N ARG A 93 0.17 24.33 -18.35
CA ARG A 93 -0.13 25.41 -19.28
C ARG A 93 -0.61 24.77 -20.57
N ASP A 94 -1.66 25.34 -21.15
CA ASP A 94 -2.07 24.96 -22.49
C ASP A 94 -1.02 25.45 -23.53
N GLU A 95 -1.22 25.05 -24.80
CA GLU A 95 -0.34 25.45 -25.91
C GLU A 95 -0.27 26.99 -26.11
N LYS A 96 -1.21 27.74 -25.53
CA LYS A 96 -1.28 29.21 -25.59
C LYS A 96 -0.63 29.88 -24.37
N GLY A 97 -0.19 29.10 -23.38
CA GLY A 97 0.42 29.59 -22.16
C GLY A 97 -0.58 29.98 -21.07
N ASP A 98 -1.88 29.77 -21.28
CA ASP A 98 -2.92 30.04 -20.30
C ASP A 98 -2.98 28.90 -19.27
N SER A 99 -3.16 29.27 -18.01
CA SER A 99 -3.25 28.32 -16.88
C SER A 99 -4.73 28.14 -16.51
N SER A 100 -5.29 26.94 -16.68
CA SER A 100 -6.71 26.65 -16.40
C SER A 100 -7.02 26.29 -14.94
N GLY A 101 -6.14 26.67 -14.00
CA GLY A 101 -6.19 26.27 -12.59
C GLY A 101 -5.17 25.17 -12.27
N PRO A 102 -5.00 24.78 -10.98
CA PRO A 102 -4.10 23.72 -10.62
C PRO A 102 -4.62 22.38 -11.17
N THR A 103 -3.73 21.59 -11.78
CA THR A 103 -4.01 20.25 -12.31
C THR A 103 -3.80 19.13 -11.30
N ALA A 104 -3.04 19.40 -10.23
CA ALA A 104 -2.83 18.50 -9.13
C ALA A 104 -2.39 19.30 -7.89
N TYR A 105 -2.53 18.72 -6.70
CA TYR A 105 -2.14 19.34 -5.43
C TYR A 105 -1.40 18.34 -4.56
N GLY A 106 -0.47 18.84 -3.76
CA GLY A 106 0.28 18.08 -2.77
C GLY A 106 1.22 17.02 -3.35
N TRP A 107 1.90 16.29 -2.47
CA TRP A 107 2.83 15.23 -2.86
C TRP A 107 2.15 14.15 -3.72
N ALA A 108 0.90 13.80 -3.39
CA ALA A 108 0.16 12.78 -4.11
C ALA A 108 -0.19 13.25 -5.52
N GLY A 109 -0.46 14.55 -5.68
CA GLY A 109 -0.63 15.19 -6.99
C GLY A 109 0.66 15.22 -7.82
N ALA A 110 1.80 15.45 -7.16
CA ALA A 110 3.11 15.55 -7.81
C ALA A 110 3.50 14.27 -8.55
N ILE A 111 3.15 13.11 -8.00
CA ILE A 111 3.54 11.80 -8.57
C ILE A 111 2.53 11.22 -9.57
N THR A 112 1.43 11.92 -9.82
CA THR A 112 0.35 11.45 -10.70
C THR A 112 0.79 11.05 -12.12
N PRO A 113 1.82 11.67 -12.74
CA PRO A 113 2.32 11.20 -14.04
C PRO A 113 2.98 9.81 -13.98
N TYR A 114 3.38 9.35 -12.80
CA TYR A 114 4.12 8.09 -12.58
C TYR A 114 3.22 6.96 -12.06
N ILE A 115 1.95 7.24 -11.74
CA ILE A 115 0.99 6.26 -11.23
C ILE A 115 -0.19 6.13 -12.19
N PHE A 116 -0.47 4.89 -12.62
CA PHE A 116 -1.49 4.65 -13.65
C PHE A 116 -2.92 4.73 -13.12
N ASN A 117 -3.17 4.29 -11.88
CA ASN A 117 -4.50 4.20 -11.29
C ASN A 117 -4.52 4.86 -9.91
N TYR A 118 -4.42 6.19 -9.89
CA TYR A 118 -4.40 6.98 -8.66
C TYR A 118 -5.63 6.75 -7.77
N GLY A 119 -6.83 6.63 -8.35
CA GLY A 119 -8.04 6.35 -7.59
C GLY A 119 -7.96 5.03 -6.83
N ALA A 120 -7.42 3.96 -7.42
CA ALA A 120 -7.28 2.70 -6.68
C ALA A 120 -6.09 2.71 -5.70
N TYR A 121 -4.95 3.31 -6.08
CA TYR A 121 -3.73 3.21 -5.29
C TYR A 121 -3.76 4.08 -4.04
N TYR A 122 -4.42 5.24 -4.07
CA TYR A 122 -4.54 6.09 -2.89
C TYR A 122 -5.60 5.65 -1.90
N HIS A 123 -6.35 4.58 -2.20
CA HIS A 123 -7.41 4.09 -1.32
C HIS A 123 -7.10 2.72 -0.71
N CYS A 124 -7.43 2.59 0.56
CA CYS A 124 -7.39 1.32 1.28
C CYS A 124 -8.74 0.59 1.06
N PRO A 125 -8.76 -0.65 0.56
CA PRO A 125 -10.00 -1.40 0.34
C PRO A 125 -10.69 -1.85 1.64
N ALA A 126 -10.05 -1.68 2.79
CA ALA A 126 -10.67 -1.88 4.10
C ALA A 126 -11.35 -0.61 4.63
N ALA A 127 -10.98 0.57 4.12
CA ALA A 127 -11.61 1.82 4.49
C ALA A 127 -12.90 2.00 3.66
N ASN A 128 -14.00 2.40 4.32
CA ASN A 128 -15.33 2.48 3.69
C ASN A 128 -15.54 3.82 2.95
N HIS A 129 -14.59 4.19 2.08
CA HIS A 129 -14.63 5.42 1.31
C HIS A 129 -15.03 5.17 -0.13
N LYS A 130 -15.70 6.16 -0.75
CA LYS A 130 -15.97 6.14 -2.19
C LYS A 130 -14.66 6.45 -2.92
N LEU A 131 -14.28 5.59 -3.86
CA LEU A 131 -13.14 5.83 -4.73
C LEU A 131 -13.33 7.15 -5.49
N GLN A 132 -12.27 7.95 -5.54
CA GLN A 132 -12.28 9.21 -6.26
C GLN A 132 -11.43 9.07 -7.53
N GLU A 133 -12.10 9.11 -8.68
CA GLU A 133 -11.48 8.90 -9.99
C GLU A 133 -10.99 10.20 -10.66
N ASN A 134 -11.12 11.36 -10.01
CA ASN A 134 -10.67 12.62 -10.56
C ASN A 134 -9.54 13.22 -9.71
N LEU A 135 -8.36 13.38 -10.30
CA LEU A 135 -7.16 13.99 -9.73
C LEU A 135 -7.41 15.36 -9.08
N LEU A 136 -8.29 16.17 -9.69
CA LEU A 136 -8.64 17.50 -9.21
C LEU A 136 -9.59 17.48 -8.01
N ASN A 137 -10.28 16.36 -7.82
CA ASN A 137 -11.23 16.15 -6.74
C ASN A 137 -10.77 15.05 -5.79
N LEU A 138 -9.47 14.69 -5.78
CA LEU A 138 -8.91 13.90 -4.70
C LEU A 138 -9.04 14.77 -3.44
N THR A 139 -10.11 14.59 -2.69
CA THR A 139 -10.37 15.22 -1.41
C THR A 139 -9.95 14.32 -0.26
N PHE A 140 -9.61 13.07 -0.56
CA PHE A 140 -9.24 12.05 0.41
C PHE A 140 -8.24 11.04 -0.15
N ILE A 141 -7.23 10.65 0.64
CA ILE A 141 -6.28 9.56 0.42
C ILE A 141 -5.99 8.84 1.76
N ASP A 142 -5.80 7.53 1.72
CA ASP A 142 -5.62 6.67 2.91
C ASP A 142 -4.16 6.53 3.37
N TYR A 143 -3.22 7.09 2.60
CA TYR A 143 -1.78 6.95 2.83
C TYR A 143 -1.17 8.33 3.03
N TRP A 144 -0.30 8.47 4.03
CA TRP A 144 0.43 9.70 4.30
C TRP A 144 1.87 9.63 3.78
N PHE A 145 2.46 10.80 3.51
CA PHE A 145 3.88 10.97 3.20
C PHE A 145 4.64 11.63 4.35
N ASN A 146 5.90 11.25 4.55
CA ASN A 146 6.76 11.85 5.58
C ASN A 146 7.16 13.28 5.19
N ASP A 147 6.64 14.29 5.90
CA ASP A 147 6.89 15.70 5.56
C ASP A 147 8.36 16.12 5.74
N ASN A 148 9.10 15.46 6.64
CA ASN A 148 10.53 15.70 6.85
C ASN A 148 11.37 15.34 5.63
N MET A 149 10.81 14.52 4.72
CA MET A 149 11.45 14.11 3.47
C MET A 149 11.10 15.05 2.30
N ALA A 150 10.18 15.99 2.49
CA ALA A 150 9.75 16.90 1.43
C ALA A 150 10.95 17.69 0.88
N THR A 151 11.13 17.67 -0.45
CA THR A 151 12.21 18.37 -1.18
C THR A 151 13.65 17.93 -0.84
N ILE A 152 13.82 16.94 0.03
CA ILE A 152 15.13 16.39 0.38
C ILE A 152 15.67 15.57 -0.80
N GLN A 153 16.99 15.66 -1.03
CA GLN A 153 17.69 14.80 -1.98
C GLN A 153 17.70 13.37 -1.47
N GLN A 154 17.12 12.44 -2.21
CA GLN A 154 17.01 11.02 -1.82
C GLN A 154 18.39 10.41 -1.53
N SER A 155 19.40 10.78 -2.32
CA SER A 155 20.80 10.32 -2.15
C SER A 155 21.47 10.82 -0.86
N SER A 156 20.91 11.86 -0.22
CA SER A 156 21.43 12.42 1.03
C SER A 156 20.89 11.72 2.28
N LEU A 157 19.86 10.88 2.17
CA LEU A 157 19.22 10.23 3.31
C LEU A 157 20.18 9.24 3.97
N ALA A 158 20.41 9.41 5.27
CA ALA A 158 21.09 8.41 6.08
C ALA A 158 20.08 7.31 6.50
N SER A 159 20.55 6.06 6.52
CA SER A 159 19.78 4.89 6.95
C SER A 159 18.39 4.74 6.30
N PRO A 160 18.28 4.72 4.95
CA PRO A 160 16.99 4.71 4.26
C PRO A 160 16.13 3.47 4.58
N ARG A 161 16.75 2.38 5.05
CA ARG A 161 16.06 1.16 5.47
C ARG A 161 15.27 1.30 6.79
N THR A 162 15.57 2.27 7.63
CA THR A 162 14.85 2.47 8.91
C THR A 162 14.01 3.75 8.93
N LEU A 163 14.03 4.51 7.83
CA LEU A 163 13.32 5.76 7.65
C LEU A 163 11.98 5.49 6.97
N LEU A 164 10.87 5.77 7.66
CA LEU A 164 9.53 5.65 7.10
C LEU A 164 9.30 6.78 6.09
N MET A 165 8.91 6.42 4.87
CA MET A 165 8.57 7.37 3.80
C MET A 165 7.06 7.52 3.67
N LEU A 166 6.33 6.41 3.74
CA LEU A 166 4.88 6.35 3.62
C LEU A 166 4.31 5.42 4.69
N GLY A 167 3.04 5.61 5.01
CA GLY A 167 2.30 4.64 5.81
C GLY A 167 0.81 4.71 5.57
N GLU A 168 0.14 3.65 6.01
CA GLU A 168 -1.31 3.70 6.17
C GLU A 168 -1.68 4.72 7.24
N GLY A 169 -2.65 5.57 6.91
CA GLY A 169 -3.09 6.65 7.76
C GLY A 169 -4.54 6.55 8.19
N ASN A 170 -5.11 7.71 8.51
CA ASN A 170 -6.46 7.86 9.04
C ASN A 170 -7.54 7.42 8.02
N ASP A 171 -8.74 7.10 8.51
CA ASP A 171 -9.93 6.72 7.72
C ASP A 171 -10.81 7.95 7.39
N GLY A 172 -10.19 9.05 6.98
CA GLY A 172 -10.91 10.21 6.43
C GLY A 172 -11.64 11.09 7.43
N VAL A 173 -11.33 10.98 8.72
CA VAL A 173 -11.87 11.85 9.77
C VAL A 173 -11.05 13.16 9.94
N GLU A 174 -9.83 13.20 9.41
CA GLU A 174 -8.93 14.37 9.39
C GLU A 174 -8.67 14.85 7.95
N VAL A 175 -8.08 16.05 7.77
CA VAL A 175 -7.68 16.56 6.45
C VAL A 175 -6.65 15.61 5.85
N THR A 176 -7.13 14.74 4.97
CA THR A 176 -6.42 13.61 4.38
C THR A 176 -6.44 13.78 2.86
N ASP A 177 -6.28 15.02 2.42
CA ASP A 177 -6.25 15.38 1.00
C ASP A 177 -4.91 14.95 0.35
N PRO A 178 -4.66 15.26 -0.93
CA PRO A 178 -3.41 14.92 -1.62
C PRO A 178 -2.11 15.42 -0.99
N SER A 179 -2.19 16.29 0.02
CA SER A 179 -1.05 16.77 0.82
C SER A 179 -0.91 16.02 2.16
N TYR A 180 -1.73 14.98 2.40
CA TYR A 180 -1.74 14.26 3.68
C TYR A 180 -0.36 13.75 4.05
N SER A 181 0.16 14.24 5.16
CA SER A 181 1.54 14.03 5.56
C SER A 181 1.68 14.04 7.08
N LEU A 182 2.77 13.44 7.55
CA LEU A 182 3.13 13.37 8.96
C LEU A 182 4.60 13.69 9.11
N GLY A 183 4.95 14.56 10.07
CA GLY A 183 6.32 14.75 10.53
C GLY A 183 6.67 13.90 11.74
N GLU A 184 5.65 13.46 12.48
CA GLU A 184 5.76 12.53 13.60
C GLU A 184 4.52 11.62 13.60
N LEU A 185 4.70 10.36 14.03
CA LEU A 185 3.54 9.48 14.22
C LEU A 185 2.72 9.98 15.41
N PRO A 186 1.39 10.06 15.29
CA PRO A 186 0.51 10.32 16.43
C PRO A 186 0.81 9.35 17.58
N SER A 187 1.00 9.89 18.78
CA SER A 187 1.40 9.09 19.95
C SER A 187 0.43 7.95 20.27
N ASP A 188 -0.85 8.13 20.01
CA ASP A 188 -1.88 7.13 20.20
C ASP A 188 -1.78 5.98 19.19
N TRP A 189 -1.25 6.22 17.98
CA TRP A 189 -0.96 5.15 17.05
C TRP A 189 0.09 4.21 17.63
N LEU A 190 1.04 4.66 18.44
CA LEU A 190 2.06 3.77 19.02
C LEU A 190 1.51 2.83 20.11
N SER A 191 0.34 3.12 20.68
CA SER A 191 -0.20 2.44 21.85
C SER A 191 -1.60 1.84 21.69
N ASP A 192 -2.36 2.26 20.68
CA ASP A 192 -3.78 1.92 20.53
C ASP A 192 -4.07 1.23 19.19
N GLN A 193 -4.33 -0.09 19.27
CA GLN A 193 -4.69 -0.92 18.10
C GLN A 193 -6.08 -0.63 17.54
N SER A 194 -6.90 0.19 18.19
CA SER A 194 -8.18 0.63 17.63
C SER A 194 -8.01 1.75 16.60
N LYS A 195 -6.79 2.31 16.47
CA LYS A 195 -6.52 3.41 15.55
C LYS A 195 -6.59 2.96 14.09
N PRO A 196 -7.01 3.87 13.18
CA PRO A 196 -7.29 3.52 11.79
C PRO A 196 -6.18 2.75 11.06
N PRO A 197 -4.88 3.05 11.23
CA PRO A 197 -3.83 2.28 10.57
C PRO A 197 -3.87 0.79 10.88
N TYR A 198 -4.39 0.38 12.05
CA TYR A 198 -4.42 -1.00 12.52
C TYR A 198 -5.59 -1.85 12.02
N ARG A 199 -6.37 -1.32 11.08
CA ARG A 199 -7.42 -2.04 10.34
C ARG A 199 -6.93 -3.32 9.66
N HIS A 200 -5.61 -3.51 9.53
CA HIS A 200 -4.99 -4.70 8.97
C HIS A 200 -4.40 -5.63 10.03
N LEU A 201 -5.28 -6.37 10.71
CA LEU A 201 -4.90 -7.47 11.62
C LEU A 201 -4.04 -7.02 12.84
N GLY A 202 -4.28 -5.82 13.36
CA GLY A 202 -3.59 -5.28 14.53
C GLY A 202 -2.22 -4.65 14.24
N GLY A 203 -1.94 -4.36 12.96
CA GLY A 203 -0.74 -3.69 12.47
C GLY A 203 -1.06 -2.86 11.23
N ALA A 204 -0.10 -2.11 10.76
CA ALA A 204 -0.21 -1.21 9.60
C ALA A 204 0.95 -1.43 8.64
N ASN A 205 0.73 -1.15 7.36
CA ASN A 205 1.75 -1.23 6.33
C ASN A 205 2.47 0.12 6.18
N TYR A 206 3.80 0.05 6.02
CA TYR A 206 4.66 1.21 5.85
C TYR A 206 5.66 0.97 4.73
N ALA A 207 5.94 2.01 3.94
CA ALA A 207 7.01 2.01 2.97
C ALA A 207 8.20 2.82 3.48
N PHE A 208 9.40 2.36 3.16
CA PHE A 208 10.66 2.93 3.64
C PHE A 208 11.37 3.74 2.56
N ALA A 209 12.34 4.55 2.97
CA ALA A 209 13.08 5.42 2.07
C ALA A 209 13.87 4.69 0.96
N ASP A 210 14.16 3.40 1.14
CA ASP A 210 14.80 2.52 0.15
C ASP A 210 13.79 1.76 -0.75
N GLY A 211 12.50 1.97 -0.55
CA GLY A 211 11.41 1.40 -1.35
C GLY A 211 10.87 0.05 -0.88
N HIS A 212 11.37 -0.55 0.21
CA HIS A 212 10.72 -1.75 0.76
C HIS A 212 9.44 -1.39 1.51
N VAL A 213 8.54 -2.37 1.67
CA VAL A 213 7.29 -2.22 2.41
C VAL A 213 7.21 -3.33 3.46
N ALA A 214 6.89 -2.97 4.70
CA ALA A 214 6.72 -3.91 5.80
C ALA A 214 5.41 -3.65 6.55
N TRP A 215 4.87 -4.70 7.15
CA TRP A 215 3.75 -4.62 8.07
C TRP A 215 4.29 -4.59 9.49
N LEU A 216 3.96 -3.54 10.24
CA LEU A 216 4.51 -3.27 11.57
C LEU A 216 3.40 -3.21 12.62
N ARG A 217 3.76 -3.58 13.85
CA ARG A 217 2.87 -3.50 15.01
C ARG A 217 3.12 -2.24 15.86
N PRO A 218 2.10 -1.76 16.60
CA PRO A 218 2.32 -0.80 17.66
C PRO A 218 3.20 -1.38 18.76
N VAL A 219 3.88 -0.50 19.49
CA VAL A 219 4.83 -0.87 20.56
C VAL A 219 4.17 -1.68 21.68
N HIS A 220 2.91 -1.39 21.98
CA HIS A 220 2.17 -2.00 23.10
C HIS A 220 1.11 -3.00 22.65
N ALA A 221 1.36 -3.73 21.55
CA ALA A 221 0.43 -4.76 21.10
C ALA A 221 0.15 -5.80 22.23
N PRO A 222 -1.13 -6.10 22.56
CA PRO A 222 -1.45 -7.04 23.63
C PRO A 222 -0.83 -8.43 23.35
N GLY A 223 0.10 -8.86 24.21
CA GLY A 223 0.71 -10.19 24.18
C GLY A 223 2.12 -10.28 23.57
N ASP A 224 2.72 -9.17 23.13
CA ASP A 224 4.00 -9.17 22.41
C ASP A 224 5.20 -8.77 23.29
N PHE A 225 5.73 -9.70 24.08
CA PHE A 225 6.98 -9.51 24.82
C PHE A 225 8.25 -9.84 24.00
N LEU A 226 8.07 -10.31 22.75
CA LEU A 226 9.16 -10.79 21.87
C LEU A 226 8.99 -10.40 20.39
N ALA A 227 8.08 -9.46 20.07
CA ALA A 227 7.84 -9.10 18.67
C ALA A 227 9.06 -8.44 18.03
N GLN A 228 9.55 -9.06 16.97
CA GLN A 228 10.31 -8.39 15.92
C GLN A 228 9.32 -7.55 15.09
N ASP A 229 9.76 -6.43 14.52
CA ASP A 229 8.99 -5.54 13.63
C ASP A 229 7.94 -4.64 14.33
N THR A 230 8.36 -3.95 15.39
CA THR A 230 7.53 -2.91 16.04
C THR A 230 7.89 -1.52 15.52
N LEU A 231 6.93 -0.59 15.56
CA LEU A 231 7.14 0.80 15.15
C LEU A 231 8.25 1.53 15.93
N GLN A 232 8.63 1.06 17.11
CA GLN A 232 9.67 1.70 17.94
C GLN A 232 11.06 1.69 17.28
N ASP A 233 11.30 0.75 16.36
CA ASP A 233 12.61 0.56 15.72
C ASP A 233 12.81 1.48 14.50
N TYR A 234 11.80 2.30 14.16
CA TYR A 234 11.75 3.10 12.95
C TYR A 234 11.47 4.57 13.24
N THR A 235 11.83 5.44 12.31
CA THR A 235 11.75 6.89 12.50
C THR A 235 11.18 7.60 11.28
N LEU A 236 10.53 8.75 11.51
CA LEU A 236 10.21 9.74 10.48
C LEU A 236 11.28 10.82 10.40
N GLN A 237 12.12 10.95 11.43
CA GLN A 237 13.11 12.01 11.53
C GLN A 237 14.24 11.78 10.53
N VAL A 238 14.46 12.78 9.67
CA VAL A 238 15.47 12.71 8.62
C VAL A 238 16.82 13.15 9.16
N THR A 239 17.80 12.25 9.04
CA THR A 239 19.21 12.59 9.14
C THR A 239 19.82 12.59 7.74
N THR A 240 20.50 13.66 7.35
CA THR A 240 21.19 13.74 6.06
C THR A 240 22.69 13.52 6.20
N ASN A 241 23.26 12.74 5.29
CA ASN A 241 24.70 12.72 5.09
C ASN A 241 25.10 14.04 4.41
N PRO A 242 26.26 14.62 4.76
CA PRO A 242 26.75 15.81 4.08
C PRO A 242 26.87 15.53 2.58
N VAL A 243 26.07 16.22 1.78
CA VAL A 243 26.13 16.12 0.31
C VAL A 243 27.47 16.73 -0.12
N PRO A 244 28.37 15.99 -0.80
CA PRO A 244 29.56 16.60 -1.37
C PRO A 244 29.10 17.73 -2.28
N HIS A 245 29.53 18.97 -2.03
CA HIS A 245 29.16 20.13 -2.84
C HIS A 245 29.50 19.85 -4.31
N ARG A 246 28.51 19.38 -5.10
CA ARG A 246 28.61 19.43 -6.55
C ARG A 246 28.56 20.91 -6.89
N ARG A 247 29.57 21.38 -7.64
CA ARG A 247 29.60 22.76 -8.15
C ARG A 247 28.23 23.07 -8.75
N PRO A 248 27.68 24.27 -8.50
CA PRO A 248 26.40 24.66 -9.09
C PRO A 248 26.47 24.43 -10.61
N PRO A 249 25.40 23.90 -11.23
CA PRO A 249 25.37 23.78 -12.68
C PRO A 249 25.62 25.16 -13.29
N HIS A 250 26.58 25.22 -14.21
CA HIS A 250 26.75 26.41 -15.04
C HIS A 250 25.39 26.75 -15.65
N PRO A 251 24.93 28.01 -15.63
CA PRO A 251 23.69 28.39 -16.26
C PRO A 251 23.75 27.93 -17.72
N ALA A 252 22.84 27.02 -18.08
CA ALA A 252 22.69 26.52 -19.43
C ALA A 252 22.61 27.72 -20.36
N GLY A 253 23.55 27.77 -21.31
CA GLY A 253 23.78 28.92 -22.15
C GLY A 253 22.48 29.45 -22.74
N GLN A 254 22.28 30.76 -22.55
CA GLN A 254 21.48 31.55 -23.48
C GLN A 254 21.93 31.16 -24.88
N ARG A 255 21.02 30.59 -25.68
CA ARG A 255 21.24 30.43 -27.12
C ARG A 255 21.35 31.84 -27.69
N THR A 256 22.56 32.35 -27.79
CA THR A 256 22.85 33.50 -28.63
C THR A 256 22.68 33.02 -30.07
N THR A 257 21.59 33.45 -30.68
CA THR A 257 21.37 33.39 -32.12
C THR A 257 22.47 34.19 -32.81
N HIS A 258 23.52 33.52 -33.30
CA HIS A 258 24.44 34.12 -34.26
C HIS A 258 24.88 33.09 -35.30
N SER A 259 24.32 33.28 -36.49
CA SER A 259 24.99 33.18 -37.80
C SER A 259 25.72 31.88 -38.12
N SER A 260 25.04 31.08 -38.94
CA SER A 260 25.63 30.11 -39.86
C SER A 260 26.68 30.78 -40.77
N ALA A 261 27.93 30.75 -40.35
CA ALA A 261 29.09 31.11 -41.16
C ALA A 261 30.21 30.07 -40.95
N TRP A 262 29.97 28.83 -41.40
CA TRP A 262 30.99 27.79 -41.54
C TRP A 262 30.67 26.85 -42.71
N LEU A 263 30.67 27.40 -43.92
CA LEU A 263 30.75 26.63 -45.18
C LEU A 263 31.49 27.47 -46.24
N SER A 264 32.72 27.86 -45.92
CA SER A 264 33.66 28.46 -46.87
C SER A 264 35.06 28.13 -46.40
N GLN A 265 35.57 26.97 -46.83
CA GLN A 265 37.00 26.65 -46.99
C GLN A 265 37.16 25.17 -47.39
N ARG A 266 36.84 24.83 -48.64
CA ARG A 266 37.61 23.83 -49.39
C ARG A 266 37.95 24.41 -50.74
N LYS A 267 39.25 24.66 -50.85
CA LYS A 267 40.00 25.29 -51.93
C LYS A 267 39.69 24.69 -53.29
N ASP A 268 39.52 25.59 -54.25
CA ASP A 268 39.95 25.43 -55.63
C ASP A 268 41.46 25.09 -55.66
N THR A 269 41.77 23.90 -56.17
CA THR A 269 43.06 23.62 -56.81
C THR A 269 42.81 22.68 -57.98
N LYS A 270 42.71 23.23 -59.19
CA LYS A 270 43.58 22.93 -60.35
C LYS A 270 42.92 23.38 -61.65
N SER A 271 43.50 24.43 -62.23
CA SER A 271 43.54 24.69 -63.67
C SER A 271 44.85 24.12 -64.22
N GLU A 272 44.74 23.13 -65.09
CA GLU A 272 45.53 22.90 -66.32
C GLU A 272 44.89 21.73 -67.09
#